data_AF-A0A258Q0D7-F1
#
_entry.id   AF-A0A258Q0D7-F1
#
_cell.length_a   1.000
_cell.length_b   1.000
_cell.length_c   1.000
_cell.angle_alpha   90.00
_cell.angle_beta   90.00
_cell.angle_gamma   90.00
#
_symmetry.space_group_name_H-M   'P 1'
#
loop_
_entity.id
_entity.type
_entity.pdbx_description
1 polymer ?
#
loop_
_entity_poly.entity_id
_entity_poly.type
_entity_poly.pdbx_seq_one_letter_code
_entity_poly.pdbx_strand_id
1 'polypeptide(L)'
;MKKLLLTIFFTLTTQGAIAEPVSWELVNFQFNDGGKAFGSFSFDSDTQQFSDINIFTTSGSLLNGRHFISTAGDWGNSPQYGVLAFSDVDGPDFTGAGWFRIDAYINFNAPPGYVANQWLDVGAESFCVNYSCWSAANEITNPGFSRDTISGYLISTSPIPEPTLFALNTVGLLILAVGVAFPRRKVMQYLAT
;
A
#
# COMPACT_ATOMS: atom_id res chain seq x y z
N MET A 1 2.95 47.20 19.40
CA MET A 1 3.88 46.21 18.81
C MET A 1 3.66 44.78 19.30
N LYS A 2 3.30 44.52 20.57
CA LYS A 2 2.98 43.16 21.07
C LYS A 2 1.79 42.45 20.42
N LYS A 3 0.80 43.19 19.89
CA LYS A 3 -0.39 42.60 19.24
C LYS A 3 -0.15 42.13 17.79
N LEU A 4 0.94 42.57 17.15
CA LEU A 4 1.28 42.20 15.77
C LEU A 4 2.05 40.86 15.71
N LEU A 5 2.72 40.49 16.80
CA LEU A 5 3.48 39.24 16.92
C LEU A 5 2.59 38.00 17.09
N LEU A 6 1.36 38.17 17.60
CA LEU A 6 0.45 37.05 17.82
C LEU A 6 -0.24 36.58 16.52
N THR A 7 -0.41 37.48 15.53
CA THR A 7 -1.07 37.16 14.26
C THR A 7 -0.18 36.34 13.32
N ILE A 8 1.15 36.47 13.42
CA ILE A 8 2.11 35.69 12.61
C ILE A 8 2.24 34.24 13.12
N PHE A 9 1.80 33.96 14.35
CA PHE A 9 1.87 32.62 14.94
C PHE A 9 0.72 31.69 14.49
N PHE A 10 -0.30 32.22 13.80
CA PHE A 10 -1.49 31.46 13.40
C PHE A 10 -1.56 31.15 11.89
N THR A 11 -0.56 31.55 11.10
CA THR A 11 -0.54 31.33 9.63
C THR A 11 0.35 30.17 9.19
N LEU A 12 0.95 29.43 10.13
CA LEU A 12 1.79 28.28 9.82
C LEU A 12 1.07 27.02 10.28
N THR A 13 0.40 26.39 9.32
CA THR A 13 0.18 24.92 9.15
C THR A 13 -1.24 24.58 8.68
N THR A 14 -1.66 25.13 7.55
CA THR A 14 -2.55 24.36 6.67
C THR A 14 -1.67 23.34 5.93
N GLN A 15 -1.18 22.32 6.63
CA GLN A 15 -0.75 21.12 5.92
C GLN A 15 -2.03 20.55 5.31
N GLY A 16 -2.11 20.56 3.98
CA GLY A 16 -3.12 19.76 3.31
C GLY A 16 -2.94 18.33 3.83
N ALA A 17 -4.02 17.75 4.35
CA ALA A 17 -4.02 16.33 4.63
C ALA A 17 -3.86 15.64 3.27
N ILE A 18 -2.64 15.20 2.96
CA ILE A 18 -2.43 14.25 1.87
C ILE A 18 -2.90 12.92 2.44
N ALA A 19 -3.85 12.26 1.77
CA ALA A 19 -4.23 10.92 2.18
C ALA A 19 -3.01 10.03 1.90
N GLU A 20 -2.37 9.53 2.95
CA GLU A 20 -1.28 8.58 2.76
C GLU A 20 -1.85 7.28 2.15
N PRO A 21 -1.12 6.64 1.21
CA PRO A 21 -1.55 5.35 0.67
C PRO A 21 -1.82 4.34 1.79
N VAL A 22 -2.93 3.60 1.69
CA VAL A 22 -3.28 2.57 2.64
C VAL A 22 -2.61 1.27 2.25
N SER A 23 -1.81 0.70 3.14
CA SER A 23 -1.20 -0.62 2.95
C SER A 23 -2.19 -1.73 3.30
N TRP A 24 -2.11 -2.83 2.56
CA TRP A 24 -2.96 -4.01 2.69
C TRP A 24 -2.11 -5.28 2.70
N GLU A 25 -2.47 -6.21 3.57
CA GLU A 25 -1.82 -7.52 3.69
C GLU A 25 -2.79 -8.65 3.37
N LEU A 26 -2.28 -9.69 2.70
CA LEU A 26 -2.99 -10.94 2.44
C LEU A 26 -2.81 -11.89 3.61
N VAL A 27 -3.92 -12.28 4.25
CA VAL A 27 -3.90 -13.15 5.43
C VAL A 27 -4.65 -14.45 5.16
N ASN A 28 -3.99 -15.57 5.45
CA ASN A 28 -4.55 -16.93 5.34
C ASN A 28 -5.14 -17.28 3.96
N PHE A 29 -4.57 -16.72 2.88
CA PHE A 29 -4.96 -17.08 1.53
C PHE A 29 -4.53 -18.51 1.20
N GLN A 30 -5.48 -19.34 0.77
CA GLN A 30 -5.26 -20.72 0.36
C GLN A 30 -6.00 -21.04 -0.93
N PHE A 31 -5.37 -21.84 -1.78
CA PHE A 31 -5.95 -22.35 -3.02
C PHE A 31 -6.44 -23.79 -2.87
N ASN A 32 -7.38 -24.18 -3.72
CA ASN A 32 -7.95 -25.53 -3.78
C ASN A 32 -6.91 -26.62 -4.15
N ASP A 33 -5.75 -26.24 -4.69
CA ASP A 33 -4.63 -27.13 -5.03
C ASP A 33 -3.60 -27.29 -3.89
N GLY A 34 -3.88 -26.71 -2.72
CA GLY A 34 -3.00 -26.73 -1.55
C GLY A 34 -1.96 -25.60 -1.51
N GLY A 35 -1.84 -24.80 -2.58
CA GLY A 35 -1.02 -23.59 -2.58
C GLY A 35 -1.54 -22.52 -1.61
N LYS A 36 -0.68 -21.55 -1.29
CA LYS A 36 -1.01 -20.40 -0.44
C LYS A 36 -0.59 -19.10 -1.10
N ALA A 37 -1.22 -17.99 -0.72
CA ALA A 37 -0.76 -16.64 -1.07
C ALA A 37 -0.46 -15.81 0.19
N PHE A 38 0.52 -14.92 0.09
CA PHE A 38 0.90 -14.00 1.15
C PHE A 38 1.64 -12.79 0.56
N GLY A 39 1.69 -11.69 1.30
CA GLY A 39 2.35 -10.47 0.86
C GLY A 39 1.47 -9.26 1.04
N SER A 40 1.82 -8.18 0.37
CA SER A 40 1.20 -6.88 0.57
C SER A 40 1.14 -6.05 -0.71
N PHE A 41 0.32 -5.01 -0.66
CA PHE A 41 0.26 -3.93 -1.64
C PHE A 41 -0.20 -2.64 -0.94
N SER A 42 -0.06 -1.51 -1.60
CA SER A 42 -0.58 -0.22 -1.17
C SER A 42 -1.62 0.29 -2.15
N PHE A 43 -2.59 1.05 -1.67
CA PHE A 43 -3.56 1.75 -2.51
C PHE A 43 -3.61 3.23 -2.14
N ASP A 44 -3.46 4.08 -3.15
CA ASP A 44 -3.63 5.52 -3.05
C ASP A 44 -4.96 5.92 -3.68
N SER A 45 -5.89 6.45 -2.89
CA SER A 45 -7.18 6.91 -3.41
C SER A 45 -7.16 8.22 -4.15
N ASP A 46 -6.16 9.07 -3.90
CA ASP A 46 -6.07 10.36 -4.56
C ASP A 46 -5.72 10.14 -6.04
N THR A 47 -4.86 9.15 -6.31
CA THR A 47 -4.46 8.74 -7.67
C THR A 47 -5.23 7.53 -8.21
N GLN A 48 -5.97 6.83 -7.35
CA GLN A 48 -6.65 5.56 -7.64
C GLN A 48 -5.67 4.50 -8.18
N GLN A 49 -4.45 4.47 -7.65
CA GLN A 49 -3.40 3.56 -8.08
C GLN A 49 -3.02 2.56 -6.99
N PHE A 50 -2.66 1.36 -7.42
CA PHE A 50 -1.98 0.38 -6.59
C PHE A 50 -0.47 0.54 -6.72
N SER A 51 0.26 0.40 -5.62
CA SER A 51 1.71 0.42 -5.56
C SER A 51 2.25 -0.65 -4.61
N ASP A 52 3.57 -0.79 -4.55
CA ASP A 52 4.27 -1.67 -3.60
C ASP A 52 3.75 -3.13 -3.60
N ILE A 53 3.30 -3.59 -4.76
CA ILE A 53 2.75 -4.93 -4.95
C ILE A 53 3.91 -5.92 -4.79
N ASN A 54 3.82 -6.73 -3.74
CA ASN A 54 4.82 -7.73 -3.42
C ASN A 54 4.11 -8.95 -2.83
N ILE A 55 3.52 -9.76 -3.72
CA ILE A 55 2.69 -10.90 -3.36
C ILE A 55 3.34 -12.17 -3.88
N PHE A 56 3.42 -13.18 -3.03
CA PHE A 56 3.98 -14.48 -3.36
C PHE A 56 2.92 -15.56 -3.25
N THR A 57 3.03 -16.56 -4.12
CA THR A 57 2.28 -17.80 -3.99
C THR A 57 3.23 -18.98 -3.85
N THR A 58 2.80 -20.01 -3.12
CA THR A 58 3.54 -21.28 -3.05
C THR A 58 3.09 -22.23 -4.14
N SER A 59 3.93 -23.22 -4.46
CA SER A 59 3.50 -24.34 -5.29
C SER A 59 2.37 -25.11 -4.63
N GLY A 60 1.39 -25.49 -5.44
CA GLY A 60 0.37 -26.47 -5.12
C GLY A 60 0.43 -27.63 -6.11
N SER A 61 -0.62 -28.47 -6.16
CA SER A 61 -0.65 -29.61 -7.08
C SER A 61 -0.89 -29.23 -8.55
N LEU A 62 -1.42 -28.03 -8.82
CA LEU A 62 -1.74 -27.58 -10.18
C LEU A 62 -0.73 -26.55 -10.68
N LEU A 63 -0.37 -25.57 -9.85
CA LEU A 63 0.52 -24.47 -10.23
C LEU A 63 1.77 -24.38 -9.35
N ASN A 64 2.87 -23.94 -9.96
CA ASN A 64 4.06 -23.52 -9.23
C ASN A 64 3.84 -22.17 -8.54
N GLY A 65 4.62 -21.90 -7.48
CA GLY A 65 4.62 -20.59 -6.84
C GLY A 65 5.12 -19.47 -7.75
N ARG A 66 4.57 -18.27 -7.58
CA ARG A 66 4.88 -17.06 -8.36
C ARG A 66 5.13 -15.86 -7.46
N HIS A 67 5.66 -14.79 -8.05
CA HIS A 67 5.84 -13.48 -7.41
C HIS A 67 5.15 -12.42 -8.28
N PHE A 68 4.12 -11.80 -7.73
CA PHE A 68 3.34 -10.75 -8.37
C PHE A 68 3.87 -9.38 -7.95
N ILE A 69 4.07 -8.52 -8.94
CA ILE A 69 4.79 -7.24 -8.81
C ILE A 69 4.02 -6.04 -9.39
N SER A 70 2.90 -6.29 -10.08
CA SER A 70 2.13 -5.26 -10.78
C SER A 70 0.64 -5.61 -10.76
N THR A 71 -0.20 -4.70 -11.27
CA THR A 71 -1.60 -4.99 -11.59
C THR A 71 -1.69 -5.77 -12.92
N ALA A 72 -2.64 -6.70 -13.02
CA ALA A 72 -2.86 -7.49 -14.23
C ALA A 72 -3.64 -6.70 -15.28
N GLY A 73 -2.93 -5.87 -16.06
CA GLY A 73 -3.48 -5.12 -17.20
C GLY A 73 -4.81 -4.42 -16.90
N ASP A 74 -5.79 -4.60 -17.78
CA ASP A 74 -7.11 -3.96 -17.66
C ASP A 74 -7.91 -4.48 -16.44
N TRP A 75 -7.72 -5.74 -16.04
CA TRP A 75 -8.38 -6.34 -14.88
C TRP A 75 -7.92 -5.72 -13.56
N GLY A 76 -6.61 -5.49 -13.42
CA GLY A 76 -6.02 -4.96 -12.18
C GLY A 76 -6.23 -3.46 -11.99
N ASN A 77 -6.58 -2.73 -13.05
CA ASN A 77 -6.79 -1.27 -13.02
C ASN A 77 -8.24 -0.86 -12.67
N SER A 78 -8.98 -1.73 -11.97
CA SER A 78 -10.41 -1.56 -11.70
C SER A 78 -10.78 -1.59 -10.21
N PRO A 79 -10.11 -0.81 -9.32
CA PRO A 79 -10.34 -0.83 -7.87
C PRO A 79 -11.79 -0.53 -7.48
N GLN A 80 -12.44 0.36 -8.24
CA GLN A 80 -13.82 0.79 -8.00
C GLN A 80 -14.87 -0.32 -8.09
N TYR A 81 -14.53 -1.45 -8.74
CA TYR A 81 -15.43 -2.61 -8.86
C TYR A 81 -15.15 -3.69 -7.81
N GLY A 82 -14.21 -3.46 -6.88
CA GLY A 82 -13.81 -4.45 -5.88
C GLY A 82 -13.02 -5.62 -6.48
N VAL A 83 -12.49 -5.47 -7.70
CA VAL A 83 -11.65 -6.45 -8.36
C VAL A 83 -10.20 -6.06 -8.16
N LEU A 84 -9.44 -6.92 -7.50
CA LEU A 84 -7.98 -6.88 -7.44
C LEU A 84 -7.45 -7.97 -8.35
N ALA A 85 -6.57 -7.62 -9.28
CA ALA A 85 -5.86 -8.61 -10.07
C ALA A 85 -4.40 -8.20 -10.19
N PHE A 86 -3.50 -9.11 -9.82
CA PHE A 86 -2.06 -8.89 -9.82
C PHE A 86 -1.40 -9.71 -10.91
N SER A 87 -0.26 -9.25 -11.42
CA SER A 87 0.53 -9.92 -12.45
C SER A 87 1.98 -10.14 -12.01
N ASP A 88 2.57 -11.25 -12.48
CA ASP A 88 3.99 -11.60 -12.27
C ASP A 88 4.96 -10.93 -13.25
N VAL A 89 4.44 -10.18 -14.23
CA VAL A 89 5.21 -9.27 -15.09
C VAL A 89 4.67 -7.85 -14.98
N ASP A 90 5.50 -6.87 -15.26
CA ASP A 90 5.05 -5.50 -15.54
C ASP A 90 4.91 -5.33 -17.06
N GLY A 91 3.88 -4.62 -17.51
CA GLY A 91 3.38 -4.59 -18.89
C GLY A 91 4.37 -4.08 -19.95
N PRO A 92 3.95 -3.87 -21.21
CA PRO A 92 2.56 -3.72 -21.67
C PRO A 92 1.90 -4.98 -22.22
N ASP A 93 2.64 -6.07 -22.42
CA ASP A 93 2.12 -7.34 -22.94
C ASP A 93 2.09 -8.39 -21.83
N PHE A 94 0.89 -8.71 -21.37
CA PHE A 94 0.66 -9.70 -20.34
C PHE A 94 0.45 -11.12 -20.91
N THR A 95 0.58 -11.37 -22.21
CA THR A 95 0.31 -12.69 -22.79
C THR A 95 1.18 -13.77 -22.15
N GLY A 96 0.54 -14.75 -21.49
CA GLY A 96 1.22 -15.83 -20.77
C GLY A 96 1.71 -15.47 -19.35
N ALA A 97 1.60 -14.21 -18.93
CA ALA A 97 1.87 -13.79 -17.57
C ALA A 97 0.92 -14.47 -16.58
N GLY A 98 1.40 -14.78 -15.38
CA GLY A 98 0.55 -15.21 -14.29
C GLY A 98 -0.33 -14.09 -13.81
N TRP A 99 -1.56 -14.40 -13.44
CA TRP A 99 -2.41 -13.48 -12.70
C TRP A 99 -2.98 -14.14 -11.45
N PHE A 100 -3.19 -13.33 -10.43
CA PHE A 100 -3.90 -13.70 -9.21
C PHE A 100 -4.99 -12.67 -8.92
N ARG A 101 -6.24 -13.12 -8.86
CA ARG A 101 -7.42 -12.28 -8.65
C ARG A 101 -8.03 -12.49 -7.28
N ILE A 102 -8.36 -11.39 -6.63
CA ILE A 102 -9.11 -11.31 -5.40
C ILE A 102 -10.31 -10.39 -5.65
N ASP A 103 -11.52 -10.94 -5.58
CA ASP A 103 -12.72 -10.12 -5.59
C ASP A 103 -13.17 -9.88 -4.15
N ALA A 104 -13.38 -8.63 -3.78
CA ALA A 104 -13.82 -8.27 -2.44
C ALA A 104 -14.57 -6.93 -2.49
N TYR A 105 -15.60 -6.78 -1.66
CA TYR A 105 -16.27 -5.49 -1.49
C TYR A 105 -15.43 -4.61 -0.56
N ILE A 106 -14.44 -3.90 -1.12
CA ILE A 106 -13.46 -3.14 -0.35
C ILE A 106 -13.71 -1.64 -0.47
N ASN A 107 -13.71 -0.96 0.68
CA ASN A 107 -13.35 0.45 0.72
C ASN A 107 -11.83 0.51 0.95
N PHE A 108 -11.06 0.79 -0.10
CA PHE A 108 -9.60 0.78 0.01
C PHE A 108 -9.03 1.89 0.91
N ASN A 109 -9.85 2.89 1.26
CA ASN A 109 -9.54 3.94 2.23
C ASN A 109 -9.96 3.60 3.66
N ALA A 110 -9.97 2.32 3.98
CA ALA A 110 -10.35 1.89 5.31
C ALA A 110 -9.27 2.24 6.35
N PRO A 111 -9.66 2.56 7.60
CA PRO A 111 -8.70 2.75 8.67
C PRO A 111 -7.93 1.44 8.95
N PRO A 112 -6.74 1.50 9.56
CA PRO A 112 -5.96 0.30 9.90
C PRO A 112 -6.75 -0.70 10.74
N GLY A 113 -6.55 -1.99 10.46
CA GLY A 113 -7.26 -3.11 11.09
C GLY A 113 -8.60 -3.44 10.46
N TYR A 114 -9.01 -2.74 9.39
CA TYR A 114 -10.20 -3.11 8.63
C TYR A 114 -9.96 -4.41 7.89
N VAL A 115 -10.90 -5.35 8.02
CA VAL A 115 -10.86 -6.65 7.34
C VAL A 115 -11.82 -6.62 6.16
N ALA A 116 -11.28 -6.90 4.97
CA ALA A 116 -12.06 -7.10 3.76
C ALA A 116 -12.09 -8.58 3.40
N ASN A 117 -13.29 -9.18 3.46
CA ASN A 117 -13.48 -10.58 3.11
C ASN A 117 -13.51 -10.73 1.59
N GLN A 118 -12.79 -11.74 1.10
CA GLN A 118 -12.85 -12.15 -0.29
C GLN A 118 -14.17 -12.84 -0.60
N TRP A 119 -14.68 -12.60 -1.81
CA TRP A 119 -15.69 -13.43 -2.43
C TRP A 119 -15.03 -14.66 -3.06
N LEU A 120 -15.10 -15.76 -2.32
CA LEU A 120 -14.38 -17.00 -2.64
C LEU A 120 -14.84 -17.66 -3.96
N ASP A 121 -16.06 -17.37 -4.42
CA ASP A 121 -16.58 -17.96 -5.67
C ASP A 121 -15.89 -17.45 -6.94
N VAL A 122 -15.10 -16.37 -6.85
CA VAL A 122 -14.50 -15.69 -8.01
C VAL A 122 -12.98 -15.57 -7.92
N GLY A 123 -12.40 -15.75 -6.72
CA GLY A 123 -10.96 -15.65 -6.52
C GLY A 123 -10.20 -16.81 -7.15
N ALA A 124 -9.17 -16.54 -7.94
CA ALA A 124 -8.39 -17.57 -8.61
C ALA A 124 -6.99 -17.10 -9.00
N GLU A 125 -6.11 -18.04 -9.32
CA GLU A 125 -4.80 -17.80 -9.93
C GLU A 125 -4.63 -18.66 -11.18
N SER A 126 -4.09 -18.06 -12.25
CA SER A 126 -3.87 -18.69 -13.54
C SER A 126 -2.94 -17.81 -14.40
N PHE A 127 -3.13 -17.76 -15.73
CA PHE A 127 -2.37 -16.92 -16.66
C PHE A 127 -3.24 -16.15 -17.67
N CYS A 128 -2.74 -15.01 -18.14
CA CYS A 128 -3.40 -14.15 -19.12
C CYS A 128 -3.27 -14.75 -20.52
N VAL A 129 -4.35 -14.70 -21.33
CA VAL A 129 -4.34 -15.25 -22.70
C VAL A 129 -4.18 -14.19 -23.79
N ASN A 130 -4.20 -12.90 -23.42
CA ASN A 130 -4.00 -11.79 -24.34
C ASN A 130 -3.15 -10.68 -23.71
N TYR A 131 -2.71 -9.74 -24.55
CA TYR A 131 -1.77 -8.70 -24.15
C TYR A 131 -2.30 -7.78 -23.05
N SER A 132 -3.61 -7.54 -22.98
CA SER A 132 -4.20 -6.63 -21.99
C SER A 132 -4.63 -7.33 -20.70
N CYS A 133 -4.49 -8.67 -20.63
CA CYS A 133 -5.05 -9.53 -19.59
C CYS A 133 -6.57 -9.36 -19.35
N TRP A 134 -7.32 -8.85 -20.34
CA TRP A 134 -8.79 -8.83 -20.28
C TRP A 134 -9.40 -10.23 -20.41
N SER A 135 -8.65 -11.15 -21.00
CA SER A 135 -9.00 -12.55 -21.10
C SER A 135 -7.91 -13.36 -20.43
N ALA A 136 -8.32 -14.31 -19.60
CA ALA A 136 -7.38 -15.15 -18.88
C ALA A 136 -7.90 -16.58 -18.76
N ALA A 137 -6.94 -17.50 -18.65
CA ALA A 137 -7.19 -18.92 -18.52
C ALA A 137 -7.94 -19.21 -17.21
N ASN A 138 -8.90 -20.11 -17.27
CA ASN A 138 -9.63 -20.62 -16.12
C ASN A 138 -9.92 -22.11 -16.32
N GLU A 139 -10.57 -22.77 -15.35
CA GLU A 139 -10.88 -24.19 -15.45
C GLU A 139 -11.86 -24.56 -16.60
N ILE A 140 -12.58 -23.60 -17.18
CA ILE A 140 -13.46 -23.83 -18.33
C ILE A 140 -12.66 -23.84 -19.65
N THR A 141 -11.75 -22.88 -19.83
CA THR A 141 -11.00 -22.71 -21.09
C THR A 141 -9.66 -23.45 -21.08
N ASN A 142 -9.07 -23.66 -19.91
CA ASN A 142 -7.74 -24.23 -19.70
C ASN A 142 -7.74 -25.14 -18.45
N PRO A 143 -8.42 -26.30 -18.51
CA PRO A 143 -8.57 -27.18 -17.35
C PRO A 143 -7.21 -27.63 -16.77
N GLY A 144 -7.08 -27.60 -15.45
CA GLY A 144 -5.87 -28.01 -14.73
C GLY A 144 -4.76 -26.96 -14.72
N PHE A 145 -5.01 -25.76 -15.24
CA PHE A 145 -4.05 -24.66 -15.21
C PHE A 145 -4.56 -23.44 -14.43
N SER A 146 -5.65 -23.59 -13.67
CA SER A 146 -6.15 -22.58 -12.74
C SER A 146 -6.32 -23.21 -11.37
N ARG A 147 -6.30 -22.37 -10.33
CA ARG A 147 -6.64 -22.78 -8.97
C ARG A 147 -7.52 -21.73 -8.32
N ASP A 148 -8.53 -22.18 -7.60
CA ASP A 148 -9.52 -21.32 -6.96
C ASP A 148 -9.08 -20.99 -5.54
N THR A 149 -9.38 -19.78 -5.09
CA THR A 149 -9.13 -19.36 -3.71
C THR A 149 -10.24 -19.88 -2.82
N ILE A 150 -9.90 -20.66 -1.79
CA ILE A 150 -10.87 -21.30 -0.89
C ILE A 150 -10.93 -20.65 0.50
N SER A 151 -9.92 -19.84 0.83
CA SER A 151 -9.91 -19.01 2.04
C SER A 151 -8.98 -17.84 1.83
N GLY A 152 -9.18 -16.78 2.61
CA GLY A 152 -8.32 -15.60 2.60
C GLY A 152 -9.12 -14.35 2.93
N TYR A 153 -8.43 -13.36 3.50
CA TYR A 153 -8.97 -12.01 3.64
C TYR A 153 -7.84 -11.00 3.60
N LEU A 154 -8.21 -9.78 3.26
CA LEU A 154 -7.30 -8.64 3.26
C LEU A 154 -7.47 -7.88 4.57
N ILE A 155 -6.36 -7.39 5.13
CA ILE A 155 -6.39 -6.49 6.28
C ILE A 155 -5.64 -5.21 5.94
N SER A 156 -6.24 -4.07 6.22
CA SER A 156 -5.55 -2.79 6.12
C SER A 156 -4.56 -2.65 7.27
N THR A 157 -3.36 -2.19 6.98
CA THR A 157 -2.33 -1.89 7.98
C THR A 157 -2.12 -0.39 8.04
N SER A 158 -1.51 0.11 9.12
CA SER A 158 -1.11 1.52 9.18
C SER A 158 -0.17 1.81 8.02
N PRO A 159 -0.28 2.99 7.37
CA PRO A 159 0.72 3.42 6.40
C PRO A 159 2.09 3.37 7.09
N ILE A 160 3.10 2.88 6.38
CA ILE A 160 4.48 2.91 6.86
C ILE A 160 4.86 4.39 6.89
N PRO A 161 5.06 5.02 8.06
CA PRO A 161 5.32 6.44 8.10
C PRO A 161 6.63 6.71 7.37
N GLU A 162 6.54 7.39 6.23
CA GLU A 162 7.73 7.89 5.57
C GLU A 162 8.42 8.88 6.52
N PRO A 163 9.75 8.84 6.65
CA PRO A 163 10.46 9.83 7.43
C PRO A 163 10.25 11.21 6.78
N THR A 164 9.28 11.98 7.27
CA THR A 164 9.03 13.31 6.76
C THR A 164 10.25 14.19 7.07
N LEU A 165 10.97 14.58 6.02
CA LEU A 165 12.12 15.50 6.08
C LEU A 165 11.78 16.81 6.82
N PHE A 166 10.51 17.19 6.89
CA PHE A 166 10.02 18.36 7.62
C PHE A 166 10.09 18.21 9.15
N ALA A 167 9.91 17.01 9.70
CA ALA A 167 10.03 16.77 11.15
C ALA A 167 11.48 16.96 11.64
N LEU A 168 12.47 16.55 10.84
CA LEU A 168 13.89 16.78 11.19
C LEU A 168 14.31 18.25 11.04
N ASN A 169 13.86 18.92 9.97
CA ASN A 169 14.29 20.31 9.71
C ASN A 169 13.68 21.31 10.71
N THR A 170 12.45 21.08 11.17
CA THR A 170 11.79 21.97 12.16
C THR A 170 12.42 21.88 13.55
N VAL A 171 12.80 20.67 14.00
CA VAL A 171 13.54 20.49 15.26
C VAL A 171 14.93 21.12 15.17
N GLY A 172 15.64 20.96 14.05
CA GLY A 172 16.95 21.56 13.83
C GLY A 172 16.95 23.09 13.89
N LEU A 173 15.97 23.75 13.25
CA LEU A 173 15.83 25.21 13.27
C LEU A 173 15.42 25.77 14.63
N LEU A 174 14.59 25.05 15.39
CA LEU A 174 14.21 25.43 16.76
C LEU A 174 15.41 25.39 17.72
N ILE A 175 16.28 24.38 17.61
CA ILE A 175 17.51 24.28 18.42
C ILE A 175 18.48 25.41 18.09
N LEU A 176 18.65 25.74 16.81
CA LEU A 176 19.50 26.86 16.36
C LEU A 176 18.95 28.22 16.83
N ALA A 177 17.64 28.44 16.73
CA ALA A 177 17.01 29.68 17.17
C ALA A 177 17.14 29.90 18.68
N VAL A 178 16.99 28.85 19.50
CA VAL A 178 17.18 28.92 20.96
C VAL A 178 18.66 29.15 21.33
N GLY A 179 19.60 28.54 20.60
CA GLY A 179 21.03 28.72 20.82
C GLY A 179 21.55 30.13 20.52
N VAL A 180 20.93 30.85 19.58
CA VAL A 180 21.30 32.22 19.21
C VAL A 180 20.60 33.27 20.09
N ALA A 181 19.41 32.99 20.61
CA ALA A 181 18.61 33.93 21.40
C ALA A 181 19.07 34.08 22.87
N PHE A 182 19.86 33.16 23.41
CA PHE A 182 20.40 33.24 24.77
C PHE A 182 21.92 33.51 24.76
N PRO A 183 22.35 34.78 24.67
CA PRO A 183 23.75 35.10 24.91
C PRO A 183 24.12 34.69 26.34
N ARG A 184 25.22 33.92 26.48
CA ARG A 184 25.79 33.50 27.77
C ARG A 184 25.86 34.69 28.73
N ARG A 185 25.02 34.68 29.79
CA ARG A 185 25.18 35.63 30.91
C ARG A 185 26.56 35.41 31.51
N LYS A 186 27.48 36.37 31.32
CA LYS A 186 28.72 36.44 32.09
C LYS A 186 28.35 36.58 33.57
N VAL A 187 28.68 35.57 34.37
CA VAL A 187 28.57 35.65 35.83
C VAL A 187 29.67 36.60 36.30
N MET A 188 29.32 37.85 36.58
CA MET A 188 30.19 38.80 37.27
C MET A 188 30.10 38.49 38.77
N GLN A 189 31.07 37.75 39.30
CA GLN A 189 31.27 37.62 40.73
C GLN A 189 31.85 38.95 41.25
N TYR A 190 31.02 39.78 41.86
CA TYR A 190 31.49 40.83 42.78
C TYR A 190 31.71 40.17 44.14
N LEU A 191 32.98 39.95 44.50
CA LEU A 191 33.38 39.75 45.89
C LEU A 191 33.66 41.14 46.47
N ALA A 192 32.76 41.59 47.33
CA ALA A 192 32.99 42.70 48.25
C ALA A 192 33.41 42.12 49.60
N THR A 193 34.36 42.83 50.21
CA THR A 193 34.99 42.70 51.54
C THR A 193 35.90 41.50 51.77
#